data_AF-A0A8C1TEP2-F1
#
_entry.id   AF-A0A8C1TEP2-F1
#
_cell.length_a   1.000
_cell.length_b   1.000
_cell.length_c   1.000
_cell.angle_alpha   90.00
_cell.angle_beta   90.00
_cell.angle_gamma   90.00
#
_symmetry.space_group_name_H-M   'P 1'
#
loop_
_entity.id
_entity.type
_entity.pdbx_description
1 polymer ?
#
loop_
_entity_poly.entity_id
_entity_poly.type
_entity_poly.pdbx_seq_one_letter_code
_entity_poly.pdbx_strand_id
1 'polypeptide(L)'
;MRMRMRSTLNLLSLVCLCAAQKKWTQDTSEWDHRDKPNSRSCSNLTQVLDNWKYAIMYQVKDMLVNDHASILPEYVRIQPLSDAVGDLYKQFNTLKENLVKLTNKFDKIESFVDEIQAGKFPRPKVWMPPRLPVRRIPHQMPVKSPAKVPVKSFAG
;
A
#
# COMPACT_ATOMS: atom_id res chain seq x y z
N MET A 1 7.78 -44.97 2.82
CA MET A 1 7.10 -44.94 1.50
C MET A 1 7.50 -43.78 0.58
N ARG A 2 7.66 -42.53 1.05
CA ARG A 2 7.96 -41.35 0.20
C ARG A 2 9.23 -41.41 -0.67
N MET A 3 10.33 -42.02 -0.19
CA MET A 3 11.58 -42.13 -0.98
C MET A 3 11.47 -43.10 -2.17
N ARG A 4 10.69 -44.17 -2.05
CA ARG A 4 10.49 -45.15 -3.13
C ARG A 4 9.67 -44.57 -4.29
N MET A 5 8.71 -43.69 -3.99
CA MET A 5 7.90 -43.01 -5.00
C MET A 5 8.70 -41.97 -5.80
N ARG A 6 9.61 -41.24 -5.15
CA ARG A 6 10.54 -40.32 -5.84
C ARG A 6 11.54 -41.07 -6.72
N SER A 7 12.07 -42.18 -6.23
CA SER A 7 13.01 -43.03 -6.98
C SER A 7 12.34 -43.65 -8.21
N THR A 8 11.11 -44.15 -8.09
CA THR A 8 10.35 -44.69 -9.23
C THR A 8 9.96 -43.63 -10.26
N LEU A 9 9.61 -42.41 -9.83
CA LEU A 9 9.35 -41.29 -10.76
C LEU A 9 10.61 -40.86 -11.52
N ASN A 10 11.77 -40.83 -10.85
CA ASN A 10 13.04 -40.52 -11.50
C ASN A 10 13.45 -41.63 -12.49
N LEU A 11 13.24 -42.90 -12.15
CA LEU A 11 13.49 -44.02 -13.05
C LEU A 11 12.58 -43.97 -14.29
N LEU A 12 11.29 -43.64 -14.09
CA LEU A 12 10.33 -43.51 -15.18
C LEU A 12 10.69 -42.35 -16.11
N SER A 13 11.09 -41.20 -15.54
CA SER A 13 11.59 -40.04 -16.30
C SER A 13 12.83 -40.39 -17.12
N LEU A 14 13.80 -41.09 -16.53
CA LEU A 14 15.02 -41.51 -17.22
C LEU A 14 14.71 -42.49 -18.37
N VAL A 15 13.79 -43.43 -18.17
CA VAL A 15 13.36 -44.36 -19.23
C VAL A 15 12.63 -43.64 -20.36
N CYS A 16 11.77 -42.65 -20.06
CA CYS A 16 11.10 -41.83 -21.07
C CYS A 16 12.10 -41.00 -21.90
N LEU A 17 13.11 -40.38 -21.26
CA LEU A 17 14.16 -39.66 -21.98
C LEU A 17 15.00 -40.61 -22.85
N CYS A 18 15.38 -41.78 -22.32
CA CYS A 18 16.15 -42.78 -23.08
C CYS A 18 15.39 -43.34 -24.29
N ALA A 19 14.07 -43.51 -24.18
CA ALA A 19 13.23 -43.97 -25.30
C ALA A 19 13.07 -42.88 -26.37
N ALA A 20 12.95 -41.61 -25.96
CA ALA A 20 12.88 -40.47 -26.89
C ALA A 20 14.21 -40.26 -27.64
N GLN A 21 15.34 -40.43 -26.95
CA GLN A 21 16.67 -40.29 -27.56
C GLN A 21 16.96 -41.38 -28.59
N LYS A 22 16.58 -42.63 -28.31
CA LYS A 22 16.76 -43.75 -29.26
C LYS A 22 15.95 -43.58 -30.55
N LYS A 23 14.75 -43.00 -30.46
CA LYS A 23 13.94 -42.69 -31.65
C LYS A 23 14.62 -41.64 -32.53
N TRP A 24 15.18 -40.59 -31.92
CA TRP A 24 15.83 -39.51 -32.67
C TRP A 24 17.14 -39.96 -33.33
N THR A 25 17.94 -40.80 -32.67
CA THR A 25 19.18 -41.34 -33.25
C THR A 25 18.95 -42.42 -34.31
N GLN A 26 17.89 -43.22 -34.19
CA GLN A 26 17.50 -44.17 -35.23
C GLN A 26 17.03 -43.45 -36.49
N ASP A 27 16.17 -42.44 -36.34
CA ASP A 27 15.69 -41.62 -37.46
C ASP A 27 16.83 -40.83 -38.12
N THR A 28 17.91 -40.46 -37.42
CA THR A 28 19.09 -39.80 -38.02
C THR A 28 20.04 -40.78 -38.72
N SER A 29 20.20 -42.02 -38.24
CA SER A 29 21.07 -43.02 -38.88
C SER A 29 20.53 -43.59 -40.19
N GLU A 30 19.20 -43.55 -40.39
CA GLU A 30 18.57 -44.02 -41.64
C GLU A 30 18.85 -43.09 -42.84
N TRP A 31 19.23 -41.82 -42.59
CA TRP A 31 19.59 -40.86 -43.64
C TRP A 31 20.99 -41.08 -44.23
N ASP A 32 21.89 -41.78 -43.53
CA ASP A 32 23.32 -41.86 -43.90
C ASP A 32 23.63 -43.04 -44.86
N HIS A 33 22.69 -43.98 -45.07
CA HIS A 33 22.87 -45.15 -45.95
C HIS A 33 22.10 -45.09 -47.28
N ARG A 34 21.52 -43.94 -47.62
CA ARG A 34 20.86 -43.69 -48.91
C ARG A 34 21.74 -42.84 -49.84
N ASP A 35 23.03 -43.19 -49.93
CA ASP A 35 23.89 -42.79 -51.04
C ASP A 35 23.47 -43.53 -52.32
N LYS A 36 22.33 -43.12 -52.85
CA LYS A 36 21.97 -43.29 -54.24
C LYS A 36 21.70 -41.87 -54.74
N PRO A 37 22.53 -41.31 -55.63
CA PRO A 37 22.34 -39.95 -56.08
C PRO A 37 21.01 -39.91 -56.84
N ASN A 38 19.96 -39.43 -56.17
CA ASN A 38 18.73 -39.06 -56.83
C ASN A 38 19.05 -37.83 -57.69
N SER A 39 19.55 -38.08 -58.89
CA SER A 39 19.94 -37.12 -59.92
C SER A 39 18.75 -36.32 -60.49
N ARG A 40 17.63 -36.24 -59.76
CA ARG A 40 16.39 -35.54 -60.17
C ARG A 40 15.73 -34.67 -59.11
N SER A 41 16.34 -34.43 -57.95
CA SER A 41 15.71 -33.57 -56.95
C SER A 41 16.66 -32.58 -56.27
N CYS A 42 17.52 -31.93 -57.07
CA CYS A 42 17.87 -30.55 -56.77
C CYS A 42 16.84 -29.66 -57.45
N SER A 43 15.57 -29.68 -56.98
CA SER A 43 14.68 -28.54 -57.25
C SER A 43 15.44 -27.30 -56.80
N ASN A 44 15.59 -26.32 -57.70
CA ASN A 44 16.48 -25.17 -57.57
C ASN A 44 16.51 -24.70 -56.11
N LEU A 45 17.67 -24.78 -55.45
CA LEU A 45 17.83 -24.43 -54.02
C LEU A 45 17.18 -23.08 -53.71
N THR A 46 17.24 -22.13 -54.63
CA THR A 46 16.58 -20.82 -54.55
C THR A 46 15.06 -20.95 -54.39
N GLN A 47 14.40 -21.86 -55.11
CA GLN A 47 12.95 -22.10 -55.00
C GLN A 47 12.57 -22.69 -53.65
N VAL A 48 13.38 -23.61 -53.12
CA VAL A 48 13.16 -24.17 -51.79
C VAL A 48 13.28 -23.04 -50.76
N LEU A 49 14.36 -22.25 -50.81
CA LEU A 49 14.57 -21.11 -49.92
C LEU A 49 13.46 -20.06 -50.03
N ASP A 50 12.99 -19.76 -51.24
CA ASP A 50 11.87 -18.84 -51.44
C ASP A 50 10.57 -19.38 -50.84
N ASN A 51 10.28 -20.68 -51.01
CA ASN A 51 9.11 -21.29 -50.40
C ASN A 51 9.17 -21.22 -48.87
N TRP A 52 10.33 -21.49 -48.26
CA TRP A 52 10.53 -21.33 -46.82
C TRP A 52 10.38 -19.87 -46.38
N LYS A 53 10.94 -18.92 -47.13
CA LYS A 53 10.76 -17.48 -46.88
C LYS A 53 9.28 -17.10 -46.85
N TYR A 54 8.51 -17.53 -47.85
CA TYR A 54 7.08 -17.26 -47.91
C TYR A 54 6.31 -17.93 -46.77
N ALA A 55 6.61 -19.20 -46.46
CA ALA A 55 5.94 -19.92 -45.38
C ALA A 55 6.16 -19.23 -44.02
N ILE A 56 7.40 -18.83 -43.72
CA ILE A 56 7.73 -18.11 -42.48
C ILE A 56 7.05 -16.75 -42.45
N MET A 57 7.17 -15.97 -43.54
CA MET A 57 6.58 -14.63 -43.61
C MET A 57 5.07 -14.66 -43.46
N TYR A 58 4.42 -15.64 -44.09
CA TYR A 58 2.99 -15.86 -43.98
C TYR A 58 2.61 -16.21 -42.54
N GLN A 59 3.31 -17.17 -41.92
CA GLN A 59 3.05 -17.59 -40.55
C GLN A 59 3.23 -16.45 -39.55
N VAL A 60 4.32 -15.67 -39.67
CA VAL A 60 4.57 -14.52 -38.78
C VAL A 60 3.50 -13.44 -38.98
N LYS A 61 3.12 -13.15 -40.23
CA LYS A 61 2.04 -12.20 -40.52
C LYS A 61 0.71 -12.68 -39.94
N ASP A 62 0.40 -13.96 -40.13
CA ASP A 62 -0.84 -14.57 -39.65
C ASP A 62 -0.92 -14.50 -38.12
N MET A 63 0.16 -14.86 -37.41
CA MET A 63 0.24 -14.69 -35.96
C MET A 63 0.11 -13.22 -35.55
N LEU A 64 0.71 -12.27 -36.27
CA LEU A 64 0.61 -10.85 -35.95
C LEU A 64 -0.80 -10.27 -36.14
N VAL A 65 -1.53 -10.73 -37.16
CA VAL A 65 -2.86 -10.22 -37.49
C VAL A 65 -3.95 -10.95 -36.69
N ASN A 66 -3.86 -12.28 -36.61
CA ASN A 66 -4.93 -13.13 -36.10
C ASN A 66 -4.69 -13.62 -34.66
N ASP A 67 -3.44 -13.70 -34.20
CA ASP A 67 -3.06 -14.19 -32.87
C ASP A 67 -2.04 -13.27 -32.15
N HIS A 68 -2.36 -11.97 -32.12
CA HIS A 68 -1.48 -10.93 -31.59
C HIS A 68 -1.16 -11.08 -30.09
N ALA A 69 -1.92 -11.89 -29.35
CA ALA A 69 -1.69 -12.14 -27.93
C ALA A 69 -0.50 -13.07 -27.66
N SER A 70 -0.12 -13.93 -28.61
CA SER A 70 1.00 -14.86 -28.45
C SER A 70 2.37 -14.23 -28.74
N ILE A 71 2.38 -13.13 -29.49
CA ILE A 71 3.60 -12.42 -29.91
C ILE A 71 3.87 -11.15 -29.11
N LEU A 72 2.84 -10.48 -28.60
CA LEU A 72 3.03 -9.31 -27.75
C LEU A 72 3.32 -9.79 -26.33
N PRO A 73 4.28 -9.15 -25.62
CA PRO A 73 4.36 -9.30 -24.18
C PRO A 73 2.96 -9.09 -23.59
N GLU A 74 2.52 -9.93 -22.66
CA GLU A 74 1.22 -9.72 -22.02
C GLU A 74 1.25 -8.43 -21.20
N TYR A 75 0.95 -7.30 -21.84
CA TYR A 75 0.86 -5.98 -21.23
C TYR A 75 -0.23 -5.93 -20.15
N VAL A 76 -1.18 -6.88 -20.19
CA VAL A 76 -2.14 -7.14 -19.12
C VAL A 76 -1.45 -7.43 -17.78
N ARG A 77 -0.25 -8.03 -17.78
CA ARG A 77 0.53 -8.27 -16.55
C ARG A 77 1.24 -7.04 -16.00
N ILE A 78 1.33 -5.97 -16.79
CA ILE A 78 1.96 -4.70 -16.36
C ILE A 78 0.96 -3.83 -15.59
N GLN A 79 -0.34 -3.96 -15.89
CA GLN A 79 -1.38 -3.18 -15.23
C GLN A 79 -1.42 -3.36 -13.70
N PRO A 80 -1.40 -4.59 -13.14
CA PRO A 80 -1.35 -4.79 -11.68
C PRO A 80 -0.12 -4.15 -11.03
N LEU A 81 1.00 -4.09 -11.75
CA LEU A 81 2.23 -3.45 -11.26
C LEU A 81 2.07 -1.92 -11.23
N SER A 82 1.48 -1.32 -12.27
CA SER A 82 1.16 0.10 -12.32
C SER A 82 0.20 0.50 -11.19
N ASP A 83 -0.84 -0.31 -10.96
CA ASP A 83 -1.83 -0.08 -9.91
C ASP A 83 -1.17 -0.17 -8.52
N ALA A 84 -0.32 -1.17 -8.27
CA ALA A 84 0.43 -1.30 -7.04
C ALA A 84 1.37 -0.11 -6.76
N VAL A 85 2.02 0.43 -7.79
CA VAL A 85 2.85 1.65 -7.67
C VAL A 85 1.97 2.87 -7.36
N GLY A 86 0.82 3.00 -8.01
CA GLY A 86 -0.16 4.05 -7.72
C GLY A 86 -0.67 4.00 -6.28
N ASP A 87 -0.94 2.81 -5.75
CA ASP A 87 -1.36 2.63 -4.37
C ASP A 87 -0.24 2.89 -3.36
N LEU A 88 1.00 2.52 -3.68
CA LEU A 88 2.16 2.86 -2.85
C LEU A 88 2.34 4.38 -2.74
N TYR A 89 2.13 5.12 -3.83
CA TYR A 89 2.18 6.58 -3.81
C TYR A 89 1.12 7.19 -2.88
N LYS A 90 -0.10 6.64 -2.88
CA LYS A 90 -1.15 7.05 -1.93
C LYS A 90 -0.73 6.76 -0.48
N GLN A 91 -0.20 5.56 -0.21
CA GLN A 91 0.27 5.19 1.14
C GLN A 91 1.39 6.11 1.62
N PHE A 92 2.33 6.46 0.74
CA PHE A 92 3.40 7.39 1.03
C PHE A 92 2.87 8.79 1.38
N ASN A 93 1.89 9.30 0.62
CA ASN A 93 1.27 10.59 0.94
C ASN A 93 0.52 10.56 2.28
N THR A 94 -0.22 9.48 2.57
CA THR A 94 -0.83 9.27 3.89
C THR A 94 0.21 9.27 5.00
N LEU A 95 1.36 8.64 4.79
CA LEU A 95 2.47 8.64 5.74
C LEU A 95 3.04 10.06 5.94
N LYS A 96 3.21 10.82 4.86
CA LYS A 96 3.63 12.23 4.96
C LYS A 96 2.66 13.07 5.77
N GLU A 97 1.35 12.92 5.54
CA GLU A 97 0.33 13.62 6.35
C GLU A 97 0.41 13.23 7.82
N ASN A 98 0.63 11.96 8.12
CA ASN A 98 0.78 11.47 9.48
C ASN A 98 2.04 12.03 10.16
N LEU A 99 3.16 12.14 9.42
CA LEU A 99 4.37 12.80 9.91
C LEU A 99 4.11 14.27 10.22
N VAL A 100 3.49 15.02 9.30
CA VAL A 100 3.12 16.42 9.55
C VAL A 100 2.23 16.56 10.79
N LYS A 101 1.23 15.68 10.94
CA LYS A 101 0.37 15.65 12.13
C LYS A 101 1.17 15.36 13.41
N LEU A 102 2.17 14.48 13.34
CA LEU A 102 2.99 14.12 14.49
C LEU A 102 3.96 15.24 14.87
N THR A 103 4.61 15.88 13.88
CA THR A 103 5.43 17.08 14.08
C THR A 103 4.63 18.19 14.75
N ASN A 104 3.42 18.48 14.25
CA ASN A 104 2.55 19.49 14.88
C ASN A 104 2.16 19.14 16.34
N LYS A 105 2.14 17.85 16.71
CA LYS A 105 1.93 17.42 18.10
C LYS A 105 3.20 17.63 18.93
N PHE A 106 4.37 17.35 18.37
CA PHE A 106 5.66 17.63 19.02
C PHE A 106 5.84 19.12 19.27
N ASP A 107 5.56 20.00 18.30
CA ASP A 107 5.66 21.45 18.46
C ASP A 107 4.76 21.95 19.61
N LYS A 108 3.55 21.37 19.74
CA LYS A 108 2.67 21.67 20.87
C LYS A 108 3.27 21.21 22.18
N ILE A 109 3.76 19.97 22.25
CA ILE A 109 4.39 19.43 23.47
C ILE A 109 5.62 20.27 23.87
N GLU A 110 6.44 20.67 22.90
CA GLU A 110 7.57 21.57 23.11
C GLU A 110 7.10 22.90 23.71
N SER A 111 6.06 23.52 23.14
CA SER A 111 5.49 24.75 23.71
C SER A 111 4.93 24.57 25.13
N PHE A 112 4.32 23.42 25.45
CA PHE A 112 3.86 23.11 26.81
C PHE A 112 5.04 22.96 27.77
N VAL A 113 6.13 22.32 27.33
CA VAL A 113 7.35 22.18 28.14
C VAL A 113 7.99 23.54 28.36
N ASP A 114 8.05 24.39 27.34
CA ASP A 114 8.55 25.78 27.44
C ASP A 114 7.72 26.60 28.43
N GLU A 115 6.39 26.48 28.43
CA GLU A 115 5.51 27.16 29.40
C GLU A 115 5.77 26.70 30.85
N ILE A 116 5.97 25.39 31.06
CA ILE A 116 6.31 24.84 32.38
C ILE A 116 7.69 25.33 32.82
N GLN A 117 8.68 25.32 31.93
CA GLN A 117 10.04 25.79 32.21
C GLN A 117 10.07 27.31 32.49
N ALA A 118 9.23 28.08 31.79
CA ALA A 118 9.00 29.50 32.05
C ALA A 118 8.24 29.78 33.37
N GLY A 119 7.92 28.74 34.16
CA GLY A 119 7.27 28.86 35.47
C GLY A 119 5.77 29.16 35.41
N LYS A 120 5.14 29.06 34.22
CA LYS A 120 3.70 29.26 34.04
C LYS A 120 2.96 27.93 34.19
N PHE A 121 2.75 27.50 35.43
CA PHE A 121 1.85 26.37 35.69
C PHE A 121 0.41 26.74 35.30
N PRO A 122 -0.34 25.88 34.59
CA PRO A 122 -1.77 26.10 34.39
C PRO A 122 -2.44 26.13 35.76
N ARG A 123 -2.89 27.31 36.18
CA ARG A 123 -3.67 27.44 37.41
C ARG A 123 -4.92 26.57 37.22
N PRO A 124 -5.23 25.61 38.11
CA PRO A 124 -6.48 24.89 38.03
C PRO A 124 -7.61 25.93 38.02
N LYS A 125 -8.53 25.80 37.05
CA LYS A 125 -9.77 26.59 37.04
C LYS A 125 -10.54 26.20 38.29
N VAL A 126 -10.28 26.89 39.39
CA VAL A 126 -11.05 26.79 40.62
C VAL A 126 -12.47 27.18 40.22
N TRP A 127 -13.37 26.20 40.20
CA TRP A 127 -14.79 26.43 40.02
C TRP A 127 -15.26 27.18 41.27
N MET A 128 -15.30 28.51 41.20
CA MET A 128 -15.89 29.30 42.26
C MET A 128 -17.41 29.27 42.05
N PRO A 129 -18.21 28.77 43.02
CA PRO A 129 -19.66 28.83 42.90
C PRO A 129 -20.08 30.29 42.76
N PRO A 130 -21.13 30.60 41.97
CA PRO A 130 -21.62 31.95 41.80
C PRO A 130 -21.90 32.57 43.17
N ARG A 131 -21.25 33.70 43.49
CA ARG A 131 -21.57 34.47 44.69
C ARG A 131 -22.99 35.00 44.52
N LEU A 132 -23.95 34.33 45.14
CA LEU A 132 -25.31 34.83 45.27
C LEU A 132 -25.25 36.21 45.95
N PRO A 133 -25.98 37.21 45.44
CA PRO A 133 -26.01 38.52 46.05
C PRO A 133 -26.49 38.40 47.50
N VAL A 134 -25.69 38.92 48.42
CA VAL A 134 -26.01 39.00 49.85
C VAL A 134 -27.33 39.77 50.00
N ARG A 135 -28.41 39.05 50.27
CA ARG A 135 -29.72 39.62 50.60
C ARG A 135 -29.59 40.31 51.95
N ARG A 136 -29.33 41.63 51.94
CA ARG A 136 -29.38 42.46 53.14
C ARG A 136 -30.82 42.43 53.67
N ILE A 137 -31.02 41.72 54.78
CA ILE A 137 -32.24 41.83 55.57
C ILE A 137 -32.17 43.19 56.28
N PRO A 138 -33.15 44.09 56.11
CA PRO A 138 -33.21 45.32 56.88
C PRO A 138 -33.54 44.95 58.33
N HIS A 139 -32.55 45.01 59.22
CA HIS A 139 -32.81 45.07 60.65
C HIS A 139 -33.31 46.47 60.98
N GLN A 140 -34.63 46.66 61.01
CA GLN A 140 -35.22 47.78 61.72
C GLN A 140 -35.16 47.47 63.22
N MET A 141 -34.28 48.16 63.94
CA MET A 141 -34.35 48.29 65.39
C MET A 141 -35.04 49.63 65.70
N PRO A 142 -36.10 49.67 66.54
CA PRO A 142 -36.66 50.94 66.98
C PRO A 142 -35.68 51.58 67.98
N VAL A 143 -35.02 52.65 67.56
CA VAL A 143 -34.27 53.53 68.47
C VAL A 143 -35.28 54.31 69.30
N LYS A 144 -35.51 53.87 70.55
CA LYS A 144 -36.21 54.67 71.56
C LYS A 144 -35.35 55.88 71.92
N SER A 145 -35.82 57.06 71.56
CA SER A 145 -35.22 58.34 71.97
C SER A 145 -35.32 58.51 73.50
N PRO A 146 -34.27 58.98 74.19
CA PRO A 146 -34.39 59.30 75.62
C PRO A 146 -35.12 60.63 75.80
N ALA A 147 -36.12 60.61 76.67
CA ALA A 147 -36.91 61.79 77.05
C ALA A 147 -36.02 62.82 77.76
N LYS A 148 -36.12 64.09 77.34
CA LYS A 148 -35.57 65.25 78.04
C LYS A 148 -36.32 65.46 79.36
N VAL A 149 -35.59 65.44 80.47
CA VAL A 149 -36.08 65.85 81.79
C VAL A 149 -36.07 67.39 81.86
N PRO A 150 -37.16 68.07 82.32
CA PRO A 150 -37.16 69.51 82.46
C PRO A 150 -36.45 69.92 83.77
N VAL A 151 -35.47 70.80 83.65
CA VAL A 151 -34.84 71.52 84.76
C VAL A 151 -35.85 72.50 85.34
N LYS A 152 -36.24 72.33 86.61
CA LYS A 152 -36.96 73.35 87.38
C LYS A 152 -35.94 74.23 88.10
N SER A 153 -35.95 75.51 87.74
CA SER A 153 -35.27 76.61 88.40
C SER A 153 -35.90 76.86 89.77
N PHE A 154 -35.04 76.99 90.79
CA PHE A 154 -35.35 77.57 92.09
C PHE A 154 -35.37 79.10 91.97
N ALA A 155 -36.44 79.73 92.44
CA ALA A 155 -36.49 81.14 92.82
C ALA A 155 -37.58 81.32 93.90
N GLY A 156 -37.20 81.88 95.05
CA GLY A 156 -38.11 82.33 96.11
C GLY A 156 -38.15 81.43 97.33
#